data_AF-A0A0D6LNB4-F1
#
_entry.id   AF-A0A0D6LNB4-F1
#
_cell.length_a   1.000
_cell.length_b   1.000
_cell.length_c   1.000
_cell.angle_alpha   90.00
_cell.angle_beta   90.00
_cell.angle_gamma   90.00
#
_symmetry.space_group_name_H-M   'P 1'
#
loop_
_entity.id
_entity.type
_entity.pdbx_description
1 polymer ?
#
loop_
_entity_poly.entity_id
_entity_poly.type
_entity_poly.pdbx_seq_one_letter_code
_entity_poly.pdbx_strand_id
1 'polypeptide(L)'
;MIEALFQSNAVKLSRESRANLLSIGLGGGTLDGFLHSVFPKMNITVVEISPKMVDMARKWFGLKEDGNYRVEIADGITYLAKNAKNNNAPIQDASETEPVTLWTLHLRRSKFSGGEIN
;
A
#
# COMPACT_ATOMS: atom_id res chain seq x y z
N MET A 1 5.80 16.01 -1.63
CA MET A 1 6.08 14.71 -2.28
C MET A 1 4.79 13.91 -2.23
N ILE A 2 3.91 14.19 -3.19
CA ILE A 2 2.62 13.55 -3.44
C ILE A 2 2.59 13.10 -4.93
N GLU A 3 3.63 13.43 -5.71
CA GLU A 3 3.62 13.34 -7.16
C GLU A 3 3.73 11.91 -7.72
N ALA A 4 4.26 10.96 -6.94
CA ALA A 4 4.38 9.57 -7.39
C ALA A 4 3.04 8.83 -7.51
N LEU A 5 2.00 9.28 -6.79
CA LEU A 5 0.63 8.77 -6.91
C LEU A 5 -0.08 9.21 -8.21
N PHE A 6 0.51 10.13 -8.98
CA PHE A 6 -0.19 10.89 -10.03
C PHE A 6 0.34 10.70 -11.46
N GLN A 7 1.02 9.59 -11.77
CA GLN A 7 1.45 9.32 -13.15
C GLN A 7 0.45 8.54 -14.01
N SER A 8 -0.64 8.02 -13.45
CA SER A 8 -1.71 7.42 -14.26
C SER A 8 -2.86 8.40 -14.43
N ASN A 9 -3.19 8.74 -15.68
CA ASN A 9 -4.41 9.49 -16.07
C ASN A 9 -5.72 8.71 -15.74
N ALA A 10 -5.70 7.76 -14.82
CA ALA A 10 -6.76 6.80 -14.55
C ALA A 10 -7.88 7.36 -13.65
N VAL A 11 -7.61 8.39 -12.86
CA VAL A 11 -8.57 8.93 -11.89
C VAL A 11 -8.58 10.46 -11.95
N LYS A 12 -9.75 11.05 -12.24
CA LYS A 12 -9.96 12.49 -12.13
C LYS A 12 -9.69 12.92 -10.69
N LEU A 13 -8.94 13.99 -10.47
CA LEU A 13 -8.64 14.46 -9.12
C LEU A 13 -9.78 15.32 -8.56
N SER A 14 -10.67 14.71 -7.77
CA SER A 14 -11.77 15.42 -7.11
C SER A 14 -12.22 14.70 -5.86
N ARG A 15 -12.86 15.40 -4.91
CA ARG A 15 -13.48 14.77 -3.72
C ARG A 15 -14.56 13.74 -4.08
N GLU A 16 -15.08 13.83 -5.30
CA GLU A 16 -16.10 12.94 -5.86
C GLU A 16 -15.54 11.67 -6.49
N SER A 17 -14.20 11.56 -6.54
CA SER A 17 -13.53 10.48 -7.23
C SER A 17 -13.66 9.17 -6.48
N ARG A 18 -14.07 8.15 -7.22
CA ARG A 18 -14.21 6.78 -6.75
C ARG A 18 -13.09 5.96 -7.36
N ALA A 19 -12.32 5.31 -6.51
CA ALA A 19 -11.28 4.37 -6.90
C ALA A 19 -11.15 3.32 -5.78
N ASN A 20 -10.71 2.12 -6.14
CA ASN A 20 -10.28 1.13 -5.15
C ASN A 20 -8.78 1.28 -4.98
N LEU A 21 -8.33 1.54 -3.76
CA LEU A 21 -6.91 1.70 -3.43
C LEU A 21 -6.49 0.59 -2.47
N LEU A 22 -5.37 -0.06 -2.77
CA LEU A 22 -4.74 -1.05 -1.92
C LEU A 22 -3.39 -0.53 -1.47
N SER A 23 -3.26 -0.25 -0.18
CA SER A 23 -2.01 0.15 0.46
C SER A 23 -1.42 -1.06 1.19
N ILE A 24 -0.14 -1.34 1.00
CA ILE A 24 0.56 -2.43 1.70
C ILE A 24 1.57 -1.80 2.66
N GLY A 25 1.37 -2.06 3.94
CA GLY A 25 2.06 -1.39 5.04
C GLY A 25 1.28 -0.16 5.50
N LEU A 26 0.77 -0.20 6.73
CA LEU A 26 0.09 0.93 7.37
C LEU A 26 1.09 1.94 7.92
N GLY A 27 2.19 1.46 8.50
CA GLY A 27 3.08 2.31 9.28
C GLY A 27 2.32 3.05 10.39
N GLY A 28 2.36 4.38 10.38
CA GLY A 28 1.59 5.24 11.29
C GLY A 28 0.17 5.58 10.82
N GLY A 29 -0.23 5.19 9.59
CA GLY A 29 -1.54 5.48 9.01
C GLY A 29 -1.73 6.90 8.46
N THR A 30 -0.68 7.73 8.46
CA THR A 30 -0.78 9.15 8.04
C THR A 30 -1.14 9.31 6.56
N LEU A 31 -0.50 8.55 5.66
CA LEU A 31 -0.74 8.65 4.23
C LEU A 31 -2.16 8.18 3.88
N ASP A 32 -2.54 7.00 4.37
CA ASP A 32 -3.85 6.42 4.11
C ASP A 32 -4.98 7.30 4.68
N GLY A 33 -4.79 7.83 5.90
CA GLY A 33 -5.73 8.77 6.51
C GLY A 33 -5.82 10.11 5.78
N PHE A 34 -4.71 10.62 5.23
CA PHE A 34 -4.70 11.79 4.38
C PHE A 34 -5.49 11.55 3.08
N LEU A 35 -5.24 10.42 2.41
CA LEU A 35 -5.96 10.03 1.19
C LEU A 35 -7.46 9.91 1.46
N HIS A 36 -7.86 9.30 2.57
CA HIS A 36 -9.27 9.20 2.97
C HIS A 36 -9.92 10.57 3.21
N SER A 37 -9.21 11.48 3.87
CA SER A 37 -9.71 12.84 4.15
C SER A 37 -9.91 13.68 2.86
N VAL A 38 -8.97 13.55 1.92
CA VAL A 38 -9.01 14.27 0.65
C VAL A 38 -10.02 13.63 -0.33
N PHE A 39 -10.11 12.30 -0.35
CA PHE A 39 -10.94 11.53 -1.28
C PHE A 39 -11.88 10.56 -0.54
N PRO A 40 -12.91 11.07 0.16
CA PRO A 40 -13.76 10.26 1.06
C PRO A 40 -14.62 9.20 0.34
N LYS A 41 -14.66 9.22 -1.00
CA LYS A 41 -15.37 8.24 -1.84
C LYS A 41 -14.46 7.15 -2.41
N MET A 42 -13.15 7.23 -2.17
CA MET A 42 -12.23 6.14 -2.50
C MET A 42 -12.38 5.03 -1.47
N ASN A 43 -12.36 3.80 -1.97
CA ASN A 43 -12.40 2.60 -1.15
C ASN A 43 -10.97 2.15 -0.86
N ILE A 44 -10.45 2.52 0.30
CA ILE A 44 -9.07 2.29 0.73
C ILE A 44 -9.01 1.02 1.59
N THR A 45 -8.16 0.10 1.17
CA THR A 45 -7.80 -1.11 1.92
C THR A 45 -6.33 -1.03 2.27
N VAL A 46 -6.00 -1.06 3.54
CA VAL A 46 -4.60 -1.13 4.00
C VAL A 46 -4.32 -2.53 4.50
N VAL A 47 -3.25 -3.15 4.05
CA VAL A 47 -2.81 -4.46 4.53
C VAL A 47 -1.57 -4.29 5.38
N GLU A 48 -1.66 -4.61 6.66
CA GLU A 48 -0.57 -4.47 7.62
C GLU A 48 -0.22 -5.82 8.24
N ILE A 49 1.07 -6.17 8.29
CA ILE A 49 1.50 -7.45 8.84
C ILE A 49 1.51 -7.45 10.38
N SER A 50 1.72 -6.29 10.99
CA SER A 50 1.90 -6.14 12.43
C SER A 50 0.62 -5.65 13.13
N PRO A 51 -0.07 -6.50 13.92
CA PRO A 51 -1.22 -6.06 14.72
C PRO A 51 -0.87 -4.93 15.69
N LYS A 52 0.36 -4.93 16.22
CA LYS A 52 0.86 -3.88 17.12
C LYS A 52 0.93 -2.51 16.43
N MET A 53 1.26 -2.47 15.14
CA MET A 53 1.29 -1.22 14.38
C MET A 53 -0.13 -0.67 14.21
N VAL A 54 -1.10 -1.53 13.90
CA VAL A 54 -2.52 -1.13 13.81
C VAL A 54 -3.00 -0.57 15.15
N ASP A 55 -2.67 -1.21 16.27
CA ASP A 55 -3.04 -0.73 17.60
C ASP A 55 -2.43 0.64 17.90
N MET A 56 -1.15 0.85 17.54
CA MET A 56 -0.50 2.16 17.70
C MET A 56 -1.14 3.22 16.80
N ALA A 57 -1.45 2.89 15.55
CA ALA A 57 -2.12 3.80 14.61
C ALA A 57 -3.49 4.26 15.15
N ARG A 58 -4.30 3.33 15.68
CA ARG A 58 -5.59 3.65 16.31
C ARG A 58 -5.43 4.49 17.56
N LYS A 59 -4.49 4.14 18.43
CA LYS A 59 -4.32 4.79 19.74
C LYS A 59 -3.68 6.17 19.68
N TRP A 60 -2.70 6.36 18.80
CA TRP A 60 -1.82 7.54 18.83
C TRP A 60 -1.89 8.39 17.57
N PHE A 61 -2.25 7.82 16.42
CA PHE A 61 -2.22 8.51 15.13
C PHE A 61 -3.61 8.76 14.54
N GLY A 62 -4.67 8.44 15.29
CA GLY A 62 -6.04 8.78 14.93
C GLY A 62 -6.61 7.97 13.76
N LEU A 63 -6.07 6.78 13.48
CA LEU A 63 -6.64 5.85 12.52
C LEU A 63 -8.10 5.54 12.89
N LYS A 64 -9.01 5.85 11.97
CA LYS A 64 -10.45 5.58 12.08
C LYS A 64 -10.93 4.91 10.80
N GLU A 65 -11.31 3.65 10.93
CA GLU A 65 -11.89 2.87 9.84
C GLU A 65 -13.38 3.21 9.69
N ASP A 66 -13.88 3.13 8.46
CA ASP A 66 -15.29 3.30 8.11
C ASP A 66 -15.66 2.47 6.87
N GLY A 67 -16.82 2.72 6.26
CA GLY A 67 -17.29 1.96 5.09
C GLY A 67 -16.36 2.04 3.87
N ASN A 68 -15.54 3.08 3.76
CA ASN A 68 -14.64 3.32 2.64
C ASN A 68 -13.15 3.26 3.04
N TYR A 69 -12.82 3.06 4.32
CA TYR A 69 -11.44 2.94 4.78
C TYR A 69 -11.30 1.80 5.80
N ARG A 70 -10.52 0.76 5.46
CA ARG A 70 -10.32 -0.41 6.32
C ARG A 70 -8.87 -0.87 6.37
N VAL A 71 -8.50 -1.52 7.47
CA VAL A 71 -7.19 -2.14 7.69
C VAL A 71 -7.34 -3.64 7.92
N GLU A 72 -6.64 -4.43 7.11
CA GLU A 72 -6.59 -5.87 7.20
C GLU A 72 -5.23 -6.33 7.73
N ILE A 73 -5.24 -7.14 8.79
CA ILE A 73 -4.00 -7.70 9.34
C ILE A 73 -3.65 -8.96 8.57
N ALA A 74 -2.69 -8.85 7.64
CA ALA A 74 -2.26 -9.96 6.80
C ALA A 74 -0.85 -9.73 6.22
N ASP A 75 -0.26 -10.82 5.74
CA ASP A 75 0.92 -10.73 4.87
C ASP A 75 0.51 -10.19 3.49
N GLY A 76 1.10 -9.06 3.07
CA GLY A 76 0.73 -8.36 1.85
C GLY A 76 0.93 -9.19 0.57
N ILE A 77 1.99 -9.99 0.51
CA ILE A 77 2.28 -10.87 -0.64
C ILE A 77 1.19 -11.94 -0.76
N THR A 78 0.84 -12.56 0.36
CA THR A 78 -0.22 -13.57 0.45
C THR A 78 -1.58 -12.96 0.11
N TYR A 79 -1.85 -11.75 0.59
CA TYR A 79 -3.07 -11.02 0.28
C TYR A 79 -3.20 -10.73 -1.21
N LEU A 80 -2.14 -10.23 -1.84
CA LEU A 80 -2.09 -10.00 -3.29
C LEU A 80 -2.30 -11.29 -4.08
N ALA A 81 -1.60 -12.37 -3.71
CA ALA A 81 -1.70 -13.65 -4.39
C ALA A 81 -3.12 -14.25 -4.32
N LYS A 82 -3.83 -14.05 -3.21
CA LYS A 82 -5.24 -14.46 -3.07
C LYS A 82 -6.16 -13.62 -3.95
N ASN A 83 -5.99 -12.30 -3.97
CA ASN A 83 -6.85 -11.40 -4.74
C ASN A 83 -6.63 -11.51 -6.25
N ALA A 84 -5.39 -11.73 -6.70
CA ALA A 84 -5.06 -11.96 -8.11
C ALA A 84 -5.71 -13.25 -8.65
N LYS A 85 -5.81 -14.31 -7.85
CA LYS A 85 -6.49 -15.56 -8.23
C LYS A 85 -8.02 -15.41 -8.33
N ASN A 86 -8.58 -14.40 -7.66
CA ASN A 86 -10.02 -14.18 -7.60
C ASN A 86 -10.53 -13.21 -8.68
N ASN A 87 -9.70 -12.77 -9.64
CA ASN A 87 -10.05 -11.82 -10.73
C ASN A 87 -10.69 -10.49 -10.26
N ASN A 88 -10.52 -10.10 -8.99
CA ASN A 88 -11.06 -8.86 -8.44
C ASN A 88 -10.05 -7.71 -8.53
N ALA A 89 -10.01 -7.08 -9.70
CA ALA A 89 -9.68 -5.66 -9.96
C ALA A 89 -8.20 -5.15 -9.81
N PRO A 90 -7.89 -4.01 -10.48
CA PRO A 90 -6.54 -3.46 -10.62
C PRO A 90 -6.05 -2.83 -9.31
N ILE A 91 -4.81 -3.15 -8.95
CA ILE A 91 -4.17 -2.76 -7.70
C ILE A 91 -3.30 -1.54 -7.98
N GLN A 92 -3.58 -0.42 -7.31
CA GLN A 92 -2.71 0.76 -7.32
C GLN A 92 -2.02 0.82 -5.96
N ASP A 93 -0.75 0.38 -5.95
CA ASP A 93 0.16 0.39 -4.80
C ASP A 93 0.53 1.85 -4.46
N ALA A 94 0.29 2.23 -3.21
CA ALA A 94 0.57 3.56 -2.68
C ALA A 94 1.57 3.48 -1.52
N SER A 95 2.69 2.76 -1.69
CA SER A 95 3.77 2.75 -0.70
C SER A 95 4.89 3.74 -1.07
N GLU A 96 4.97 4.86 -0.34
CA GLU A 96 6.22 5.63 -0.15
C GLU A 96 6.49 5.77 1.36
N THR A 97 7.29 4.86 1.92
CA THR A 97 8.20 5.15 3.04
C THR A 97 9.45 4.26 2.95
N GLU A 98 10.58 4.85 2.58
CA GLU A 98 11.94 4.29 2.73
C GLU A 98 12.19 4.04 4.24
N PRO A 99 12.40 2.79 4.70
CA PRO A 99 13.72 2.15 4.61
C PRO A 99 13.62 0.63 4.38
N VAL A 100 13.45 0.20 3.13
CA VAL A 100 13.65 -1.21 2.71
C VAL A 100 14.72 -1.35 1.62
N THR A 101 15.28 -0.23 1.16
CA THR A 101 16.31 -0.13 0.10
C THR A 101 17.62 -0.84 0.46
N LEU A 102 17.88 -1.07 1.75
CA LEU A 102 19.05 -1.82 2.23
C LEU A 102 18.93 -3.35 2.08
N TRP A 103 17.72 -3.93 2.07
CA TRP A 103 17.55 -5.39 1.96
C TRP A 103 17.39 -5.87 0.51
N THR A 104 16.81 -5.04 -0.37
CA THR A 104 16.69 -5.36 -1.81
C THR A 104 18.05 -5.35 -2.53
N LEU A 105 19.00 -4.51 -2.09
CA LEU A 105 20.36 -4.50 -2.65
C LEU A 105 21.19 -5.72 -2.18
N HIS A 106 20.94 -6.25 -0.98
CA HIS A 106 21.63 -7.44 -0.48
C HIS A 106 21.22 -8.71 -1.24
N LEU A 107 19.96 -8.80 -1.70
CA LEU A 107 19.46 -9.95 -2.48
C LEU A 107 19.78 -9.88 -3.99
N ARG A 108 20.24 -8.73 -4.51
CA ARG A 108 20.71 -8.60 -5.90
C ARG A 108 22.20 -8.91 -6.10
N ARG A 109 23.01 -8.92 -5.04
CA ARG A 109 24.44 -9.25 -5.13
C ARG A 109 24.73 -10.76 -5.08
N SER A 110 23.82 -11.57 -4.55
CA SER A 110 24.03 -13.02 -4.41
C SER A 110 23.53 -13.87 -5.60
N LYS A 111 22.99 -13.25 -6.66
CA LYS A 111 22.49 -13.96 -7.85
C LYS A 111 23.22 -13.62 -9.17
N PHE A 112 24.36 -12.95 -9.10
CA PHE A 112 25.26 -12.76 -10.25
C PHE A 112 26.68 -13.24 -9.91
N SER A 113 26.81 -14.54 -9.68
CA SER A 113 28.05 -15.28 -9.92
C SER A 113 27.69 -16.58 -10.62
N GLY A 114 27.81 -16.62 -11.94
CA GLY A 114 27.67 -17.85 -12.69
C GLY A 114 27.14 -17.62 -14.11
N GLY A 115 28.04 -17.70 -15.09
CA GLY A 115 27.67 -17.94 -16.49
C GLY A 115 28.50 -17.15 -17.49
N GLU A 116 29.61 -17.74 -17.90
CA GLU A 116 30.47 -17.35 -19.03
C GLU A 116 29.70 -17.31 -20.36
N ILE A 117 30.15 -16.46 -21.29
CA ILE A 117 29.92 -16.62 -22.73
C ILE A 117 31.27 -16.63 -23.45
N ASN A 118 31.61 -17.79 -24.03
CA ASN A 118 32.14 -17.85 -25.40
C ASN A 118 30.94 -17.96 -26.34
#